data_AF-A0A316F034-F1
#
_entry.id   AF-A0A316F034-F1
#
_cell.length_a   1.000
_cell.length_b   1.000
_cell.length_c   1.000
_cell.angle_alpha   90.00
_cell.angle_beta   90.00
_cell.angle_gamma   90.00
#
_symmetry.space_group_name_H-M   'P 1'
#
loop_
_entity.id
_entity.type
_entity.pdbx_description
1 polymer ?
#
loop_
_entity_poly.entity_id
_entity_poly.type
_entity_poly.pdbx_seq_one_letter_code
_entity_poly.pdbx_strand_id
1 'polypeptide(L)'
;MVSTMPLVDSLEEQAVLERVLEAGKPHVPHDAQALHYLMFTPFRYPTGSPDASRASRFRAAQDPGVFYGADEIRTACAELGYWRWRFLLDSPDLPRIDARAQTLFQVSVHTQGIALDMPPFTEDDEDAARWMHARDYAACQAFARLAREAGVGAIRYSSARDPLHGRAAAVLTPRAFDTTHPRETTTWMLTVRRDRVIWQRDDLQQRDSFEFEAAPWR
;
A
#
# COMPACT_ATOMS: atom_id res chain seq x y z
N MET A 1 -13.01 -3.78 -16.69
CA MET A 1 -11.55 -3.55 -16.56
C MET A 1 -11.10 -2.82 -17.81
N VAL A 2 -10.60 -1.58 -17.71
CA VAL A 2 -10.18 -0.77 -18.88
C VAL A 2 -8.65 -0.67 -18.96
N SER A 3 -7.93 -1.19 -17.96
CA SER A 3 -6.49 -0.94 -17.78
C SER A 3 -5.61 -1.53 -18.88
N THR A 4 -6.09 -2.52 -19.62
CA THR A 4 -5.36 -3.23 -20.69
C THR A 4 -5.71 -2.72 -22.09
N MET A 5 -6.75 -1.89 -22.23
CA MET A 5 -7.16 -1.32 -23.51
C MET A 5 -6.01 -0.59 -24.24
N PRO A 6 -5.10 0.14 -23.56
CA PRO A 6 -3.96 0.78 -24.24
C PRO A 6 -2.95 -0.18 -24.89
N LEU A 7 -3.08 -1.49 -24.68
CA LEU A 7 -2.16 -2.53 -25.20
C LEU A 7 -2.73 -3.28 -26.42
N VAL A 8 -3.95 -2.95 -26.86
CA VAL A 8 -4.69 -3.68 -27.90
C VAL A 8 -5.49 -2.71 -28.76
N ASP A 9 -5.93 -3.16 -29.94
CA ASP A 9 -6.60 -2.31 -30.92
C ASP A 9 -8.14 -2.41 -30.84
N SER A 10 -8.66 -3.44 -30.16
CA SER A 10 -10.10 -3.70 -30.07
C SER A 10 -10.54 -4.29 -28.72
N LEU A 11 -11.84 -4.20 -28.44
CA LEU A 11 -12.46 -4.81 -27.25
C LEU A 11 -12.38 -6.35 -27.29
N GLU A 12 -12.40 -6.95 -28.48
CA GLU A 12 -12.28 -8.40 -28.64
C GLU A 12 -10.88 -8.86 -28.25
N GLU A 13 -9.85 -8.19 -28.76
CA GLU A 13 -8.46 -8.44 -28.37
C GLU A 13 -8.24 -8.18 -26.88
N GLN A 14 -8.85 -7.12 -26.33
CA GLN A 14 -8.81 -6.84 -24.90
C GLN A 14 -9.38 -8.02 -24.10
N ALA A 15 -10.51 -8.58 -24.53
CA ALA A 15 -11.13 -9.72 -23.85
C ALA A 15 -10.26 -10.99 -23.93
N VAL A 16 -9.56 -11.21 -25.06
CA VAL A 16 -8.58 -12.30 -25.19
C VAL A 16 -7.42 -12.09 -24.20
N LEU A 17 -6.84 -10.89 -24.20
CA LEU A 17 -5.73 -10.54 -23.31
C LEU A 17 -6.12 -10.71 -21.83
N GLU A 18 -7.29 -10.22 -21.43
CA GLU A 18 -7.78 -10.37 -20.05
C GLU A 18 -7.98 -11.84 -19.66
N ARG A 19 -8.46 -12.70 -20.57
CA ARG A 19 -8.56 -14.15 -20.31
C ARG A 19 -7.18 -14.78 -20.11
N VAL A 20 -6.20 -14.43 -20.94
CA VAL A 20 -4.82 -14.93 -20.81
C VAL A 20 -4.21 -14.47 -19.48
N LEU A 21 -4.39 -13.19 -19.14
CA LEU A 21 -3.91 -12.63 -17.88
C LEU A 21 -4.57 -13.29 -16.68
N GLU A 22 -5.89 -13.48 -16.68
CA GLU A 22 -6.59 -14.14 -15.57
C GLU A 22 -6.14 -15.60 -15.39
N ALA A 23 -5.95 -16.34 -16.49
CA ALA A 23 -5.48 -17.72 -16.44
C ALA A 23 -4.07 -17.85 -15.84
N GLY A 24 -3.22 -16.83 -15.97
CA GLY A 24 -1.87 -16.80 -15.42
C GLY A 24 -1.77 -16.33 -13.96
N LYS A 25 -2.86 -15.83 -13.35
CA LYS A 25 -2.79 -15.32 -11.98
C LYS A 25 -2.72 -16.47 -10.97
N PRO A 26 -1.89 -16.36 -9.92
CA PRO A 26 -1.86 -17.35 -8.83
C PRO A 26 -3.24 -17.53 -8.19
N HIS A 27 -3.47 -18.68 -7.56
CA HIS A 27 -4.69 -18.88 -6.78
C HIS A 27 -4.75 -17.92 -5.58
N VAL A 28 -5.95 -17.49 -5.22
CA VAL A 28 -6.16 -16.74 -3.97
C VAL A 28 -5.94 -17.71 -2.80
N PRO A 29 -5.10 -17.37 -1.80
CA PRO A 29 -4.91 -18.19 -0.62
C PRO A 29 -6.24 -18.53 0.06
N HIS A 30 -6.37 -19.75 0.59
CA HIS A 30 -7.62 -20.24 1.21
C HIS A 30 -8.23 -19.22 2.19
N ASP A 31 -7.42 -18.68 3.09
CA ASP A 31 -7.85 -17.73 4.13
C ASP A 31 -8.24 -16.34 3.60
N ALA A 32 -8.02 -16.07 2.30
CA ALA A 32 -8.33 -14.82 1.65
C ALA A 32 -9.45 -14.95 0.59
N GLN A 33 -9.94 -16.16 0.30
CA GLN A 33 -10.90 -16.41 -0.78
C GLN A 33 -12.23 -15.68 -0.60
N ALA A 34 -12.68 -15.51 0.64
CA ALA A 34 -13.92 -14.82 0.95
C ALA A 34 -13.78 -13.29 0.90
N LEU A 35 -12.56 -12.75 0.84
CA LEU A 35 -12.32 -11.32 0.84
C LEU A 35 -12.59 -10.70 -0.53
N HIS A 36 -12.94 -9.43 -0.55
CA HIS A 36 -13.00 -8.63 -1.76
C HIS A 36 -11.60 -8.48 -2.39
N TYR A 37 -11.52 -8.33 -3.71
CA TYR A 37 -10.22 -8.27 -4.41
C TYR A 37 -9.32 -7.12 -3.94
N LEU A 38 -9.89 -5.99 -3.52
CA LEU A 38 -9.14 -4.88 -2.92
C LEU A 38 -8.40 -5.27 -1.63
N MET A 39 -8.85 -6.33 -0.96
CA MET A 39 -8.32 -6.79 0.32
C MET A 39 -7.41 -8.02 0.15
N PHE A 40 -7.76 -9.00 -0.68
CA PHE A 40 -6.89 -10.19 -0.86
C PHE A 40 -5.68 -9.95 -1.76
N THR A 41 -5.73 -8.96 -2.66
CA THR A 41 -4.70 -8.77 -3.71
C THR A 41 -3.27 -8.77 -3.16
N PRO A 42 -2.95 -8.08 -2.05
CA PRO A 42 -1.60 -8.11 -1.47
C PRO A 42 -1.10 -9.50 -1.07
N PHE A 43 -2.01 -10.43 -0.75
CA PHE A 43 -1.71 -11.80 -0.31
C PHE A 43 -1.68 -12.81 -1.46
N ARG A 44 -2.27 -12.48 -2.63
CA ARG A 44 -2.34 -13.38 -3.79
C ARG A 44 -1.00 -13.57 -4.47
N TYR A 45 -0.20 -12.51 -4.57
CA TYR A 45 1.01 -12.51 -5.38
C TYR A 45 2.27 -12.75 -4.54
N PRO A 46 2.93 -13.91 -4.67
CA PRO A 46 4.25 -14.10 -4.08
C PRO A 46 5.23 -13.15 -4.77
N THR A 47 6.15 -12.59 -4.01
CA THR A 47 7.22 -11.71 -4.54
C THR A 47 8.18 -12.53 -5.39
N GLY A 48 8.44 -13.79 -5.01
CA GLY A 48 8.99 -14.88 -5.82
C GLY A 48 10.32 -14.61 -6.53
N SER A 49 10.92 -13.46 -6.28
CA SER A 49 12.06 -12.91 -7.01
C SER A 49 13.18 -12.63 -6.00
N PRO A 50 14.44 -12.97 -6.32
CA PRO A 50 15.59 -12.57 -5.52
C PRO A 50 15.83 -11.05 -5.55
N ASP A 51 15.08 -10.31 -6.37
CA ASP A 51 15.19 -8.85 -6.46
C ASP A 51 14.66 -8.16 -5.20
N ALA A 52 15.60 -7.63 -4.41
CA ALA A 52 15.34 -6.84 -3.22
C ALA A 52 14.52 -5.56 -3.50
N SER A 53 14.43 -5.10 -4.76
CA SER A 53 13.60 -3.95 -5.15
C SER A 53 12.11 -4.15 -4.85
N ARG A 54 11.67 -5.41 -4.72
CA ARG A 54 10.26 -5.76 -4.41
C ARG A 54 9.97 -5.86 -2.92
N ALA A 55 10.97 -5.63 -2.08
CA ALA A 55 10.79 -5.61 -0.63
C ALA A 55 10.12 -4.30 -0.18
N SER A 56 9.32 -4.38 0.88
CA SER A 56 8.71 -3.22 1.53
C SER A 56 9.02 -3.23 3.04
N ARG A 57 8.52 -2.22 3.78
CA ARG A 57 8.89 -2.01 5.18
C ARG A 57 8.74 -3.25 6.07
N PHE A 58 7.64 -3.99 5.95
CA PHE A 58 7.35 -5.21 6.75
C PHE A 58 7.24 -6.49 5.89
N ARG A 59 7.85 -6.48 4.69
CA ARG A 59 7.88 -7.62 3.77
C ARG A 59 9.21 -7.70 3.02
N ALA A 60 10.05 -8.68 3.35
CA ALA A 60 11.21 -9.01 2.54
C ALA A 60 10.83 -9.76 1.26
N ALA A 61 11.81 -9.99 0.37
CA ALA A 61 11.60 -10.61 -0.94
C ALA A 61 10.95 -12.01 -0.90
N GLN A 62 11.13 -12.77 0.19
CA GLN A 62 10.53 -14.10 0.35
C GLN A 62 9.38 -14.15 1.37
N ASP A 63 9.03 -13.01 1.98
CA ASP A 63 7.98 -12.98 3.00
C ASP A 63 6.58 -12.98 2.35
N PRO A 64 5.57 -13.52 3.05
CA PRO A 64 4.17 -13.43 2.63
C PRO A 64 3.70 -11.99 2.40
N GLY A 65 2.64 -11.86 1.60
CA GLY A 65 1.98 -10.59 1.34
C GLY A 65 1.63 -9.78 2.59
N VAL A 66 1.63 -8.46 2.45
CA VAL A 66 1.23 -7.52 3.50
C VAL A 66 0.26 -6.52 2.91
N PHE A 67 -0.88 -6.34 3.56
CA PHE A 67 -1.79 -5.23 3.26
C PHE A 67 -1.37 -4.01 4.09
N TYR A 68 -1.17 -2.88 3.41
CA TYR A 68 -0.81 -1.61 4.06
C TYR A 68 -2.01 -0.69 4.06
N GLY A 69 -2.30 -0.10 5.22
CA GLY A 69 -3.33 0.91 5.42
C GLY A 69 -2.88 1.99 6.38
N ALA A 70 -3.75 2.98 6.61
CA ALA A 70 -3.52 4.03 7.59
C ALA A 70 -4.82 4.42 8.29
N ASP A 71 -4.70 4.98 9.50
CA ASP A 71 -5.86 5.39 10.30
C ASP A 71 -6.55 6.62 9.70
N GLU A 72 -5.79 7.47 8.99
CA GLU A 72 -6.29 8.69 8.35
C GLU A 72 -6.13 8.65 6.83
N ILE A 73 -7.12 9.20 6.13
CA ILE A 73 -7.12 9.36 4.65
C ILE A 73 -5.86 10.10 4.20
N ARG A 74 -5.48 11.17 4.90
CA ARG A 74 -4.28 11.96 4.61
C ARG A 74 -3.02 11.08 4.61
N THR A 75 -2.82 10.27 5.63
CA THR A 75 -1.65 9.39 5.77
C THR A 75 -1.62 8.34 4.66
N ALA A 76 -2.76 7.74 4.31
CA ALA A 76 -2.87 6.82 3.18
C ALA A 76 -2.49 7.51 1.84
N CYS A 77 -2.95 8.75 1.65
CA CYS A 77 -2.59 9.58 0.49
C CYS A 77 -1.09 9.93 0.45
N ALA A 78 -0.46 10.15 1.61
CA ALA A 78 0.99 10.39 1.70
C ALA A 78 1.80 9.15 1.31
N GLU A 79 1.46 7.99 1.88
CA GLU A 79 2.13 6.71 1.62
C GLU A 79 2.02 6.30 0.15
N LEU A 80 0.80 6.26 -0.41
CA LEU A 80 0.60 5.92 -1.81
C LEU A 80 1.17 6.99 -2.75
N GLY A 81 1.03 8.26 -2.37
CA GLY A 81 1.59 9.39 -3.10
C GLY A 81 3.12 9.30 -3.25
N TYR A 82 3.83 8.98 -2.17
CA TYR A 82 5.28 8.76 -2.18
C TYR A 82 5.69 7.71 -3.20
N TRP A 83 5.02 6.56 -3.23
CA TRP A 83 5.38 5.47 -4.16
C TRP A 83 5.08 5.83 -5.62
N ARG A 84 4.00 6.57 -5.88
CA ARG A 84 3.70 7.08 -7.23
C ARG A 84 4.67 8.16 -7.68
N TRP A 85 5.13 9.00 -6.75
CA TRP A 85 6.20 9.96 -6.99
C TRP A 85 7.55 9.27 -7.24
N ARG A 86 7.91 8.26 -6.45
CA ARG A 86 9.12 7.46 -6.69
C ARG A 86 9.10 6.81 -8.06
N PHE A 87 7.97 6.20 -8.45
CA PHE A 87 7.78 5.66 -9.80
C PHE A 87 7.99 6.71 -10.90
N LEU A 88 7.47 7.94 -10.72
CA LEU A 88 7.71 9.03 -11.67
C LEU A 88 9.20 9.38 -11.77
N LEU A 89 9.93 9.44 -10.64
CA LEU A 89 11.36 9.72 -10.65
C LEU A 89 12.19 8.61 -11.29
N ASP A 90 11.77 7.35 -11.10
CA ASP A 90 12.42 6.18 -11.68
C ASP A 90 12.04 5.97 -13.17
N SER A 91 11.20 6.86 -13.72
CA SER A 91 10.75 6.85 -15.13
C SER A 91 11.22 8.11 -15.86
N PRO A 92 12.46 8.17 -16.38
CA PRO A 92 13.06 9.37 -16.94
C PRO A 92 12.23 10.05 -18.05
N ASP A 93 11.60 9.23 -18.91
CA ASP A 93 10.82 9.68 -20.06
C ASP A 93 9.38 10.08 -19.71
N LEU A 94 8.95 9.88 -18.45
CA LEU A 94 7.64 10.30 -17.97
C LEU A 94 7.76 11.66 -17.29
N PRO A 95 7.24 12.76 -17.88
CA PRO A 95 7.41 14.10 -17.30
C PRO A 95 6.56 14.30 -16.04
N ARG A 96 5.39 13.66 -15.98
CA ARG A 96 4.40 13.74 -14.89
C ARG A 96 3.38 12.62 -14.99
N ILE A 97 2.62 12.39 -13.92
CA ILE A 97 1.40 11.59 -13.94
C ILE A 97 0.23 12.57 -13.83
N ASP A 98 -0.54 12.72 -14.92
CA ASP A 98 -1.78 13.50 -14.90
C ASP A 98 -2.87 12.84 -14.06
N ALA A 99 -3.90 13.61 -13.72
CA ALA A 99 -4.97 13.20 -12.82
C ALA A 99 -5.51 11.80 -13.18
N ARG A 100 -5.21 10.81 -12.33
CA ARG A 100 -5.74 9.44 -12.46
C ARG A 100 -6.63 9.12 -11.28
N ALA A 101 -7.81 8.57 -11.57
CA ALA A 101 -8.71 8.06 -10.56
C ALA A 101 -8.03 6.95 -9.75
N GLN A 102 -8.14 7.02 -8.43
CA GLN A 102 -7.71 6.02 -7.47
C GLN A 102 -8.89 5.73 -6.54
N THR A 103 -9.06 4.46 -6.17
CA THR A 103 -10.03 4.08 -5.15
C THR A 103 -9.38 4.16 -3.78
N LEU A 104 -9.91 5.04 -2.93
CA LEU A 104 -9.60 5.02 -1.50
C LEU A 104 -10.71 4.27 -0.79
N PHE A 105 -10.36 3.28 0.03
CA PHE A 105 -11.32 2.40 0.65
C PHE A 105 -10.96 2.11 2.09
N GLN A 106 -11.99 1.93 2.91
CA GLN A 106 -11.84 1.62 4.32
C GLN A 106 -12.05 0.13 4.56
N VAL A 107 -11.20 -0.46 5.38
CA VAL A 107 -11.32 -1.83 5.87
C VAL A 107 -11.42 -1.82 7.39
N SER A 108 -11.89 -2.91 7.97
CA SER A 108 -11.82 -3.12 9.41
C SER A 108 -11.00 -4.35 9.74
N VAL A 109 -10.24 -4.23 10.82
CA VAL A 109 -9.20 -5.16 11.22
C VAL A 109 -9.40 -5.46 12.70
N HIS A 110 -9.52 -6.75 13.02
CA HIS A 110 -9.64 -7.22 14.39
C HIS A 110 -8.71 -8.40 14.61
N THR A 111 -7.58 -8.13 15.29
CA THR A 111 -6.55 -9.13 15.54
C THR A 111 -5.65 -8.71 16.69
N GLN A 112 -4.86 -9.63 17.23
CA GLN A 112 -3.73 -9.27 18.07
C GLN A 112 -2.69 -8.52 17.22
N GLY A 113 -2.28 -7.35 17.71
CA GLY A 113 -1.37 -6.46 17.00
C GLY A 113 -0.24 -5.96 17.91
N ILE A 114 0.83 -5.48 17.28
CA ILE A 114 1.92 -4.77 17.97
C ILE A 114 1.89 -3.31 17.54
N ALA A 115 2.06 -2.40 18.49
CA ALA A 115 2.16 -0.97 18.23
C ALA A 115 3.61 -0.52 18.41
N LEU A 116 4.30 -0.27 17.30
CA LEU A 116 5.67 0.28 17.29
C LEU A 116 5.68 1.80 17.53
N ASP A 117 4.51 2.45 17.50
CA ASP A 117 4.33 3.87 17.77
C ASP A 117 4.11 4.18 19.27
N MET A 118 4.39 3.22 20.15
CA MET A 118 4.20 3.34 21.61
C MET A 118 5.35 2.66 22.39
N PRO A 119 5.55 3.01 23.68
CA PRO A 119 6.44 2.27 24.56
C PRO A 119 6.15 0.76 24.59
N PRO A 120 7.18 -0.10 24.71
CA PRO A 120 8.59 0.25 24.91
C PRO A 120 9.33 0.66 23.63
N PHE A 121 8.71 0.52 22.45
CA PHE A 121 9.39 0.71 21.15
C PHE A 121 9.74 2.16 20.79
N THR A 122 9.27 3.11 21.60
CA THR A 122 9.55 4.55 21.46
C THR A 122 10.26 5.12 22.69
N GLU A 123 10.72 4.29 23.62
CA GLU A 123 11.47 4.76 24.80
C GLU A 123 12.91 5.15 24.45
N ASP A 124 13.49 4.48 23.46
CA ASP A 124 14.81 4.78 22.91
C ASP A 124 14.67 5.46 21.53
N ASP A 125 15.34 6.60 21.36
CA ASP A 125 15.38 7.34 20.09
C ASP A 125 15.99 6.48 18.96
N GLU A 126 16.92 5.57 19.27
CA GLU A 126 17.50 4.66 18.29
C GLU A 126 16.48 3.63 17.79
N ASP A 127 15.60 3.13 18.66
CA ASP A 127 14.50 2.24 18.27
C ASP A 127 13.50 2.98 17.37
N ALA A 128 13.05 4.17 17.78
CA ALA A 128 12.15 5.00 16.99
C ALA A 128 12.74 5.32 15.60
N ALA A 129 14.01 5.72 15.54
CA ALA A 129 14.71 5.99 14.28
C ALA A 129 14.80 4.75 13.39
N ARG A 130 15.00 3.57 13.97
CA ARG A 130 15.06 2.30 13.25
C ARG A 130 13.72 1.95 12.59
N TRP A 131 12.61 2.12 13.29
CA TRP A 131 11.27 1.84 12.74
C TRP A 131 10.88 2.82 11.64
N MET A 132 11.33 4.07 11.74
CA MET A 132 11.06 5.15 10.79
C MET A 132 12.09 5.28 9.67
N HIS A 133 13.14 4.45 9.64
CA HIS A 133 14.21 4.60 8.66
C HIS A 133 13.68 4.59 7.22
N ALA A 134 14.19 5.52 6.40
CA ALA A 134 13.55 5.89 5.15
C ALA A 134 13.76 4.90 4.00
N ARG A 135 14.77 4.02 4.06
CA ARG A 135 15.13 3.13 2.94
C ARG A 135 15.57 1.75 3.39
N ASP A 136 16.37 1.68 4.45
CA ASP A 136 16.68 0.42 5.14
C ASP A 136 15.47 -0.03 5.96
N TYR A 137 15.00 -1.24 5.67
CA TYR A 137 13.86 -1.89 6.32
C TYR A 137 14.26 -3.19 7.03
N ALA A 138 15.55 -3.50 7.15
CA ALA A 138 16.01 -4.80 7.65
C ALA A 138 15.42 -5.14 9.02
N ALA A 139 15.41 -4.16 9.94
CA ALA A 139 14.83 -4.31 11.27
C ALA A 139 13.32 -4.54 11.22
N CYS A 140 12.57 -3.74 10.45
CA CYS A 140 11.12 -3.88 10.30
C CYS A 140 10.75 -5.23 9.68
N GLN A 141 11.51 -5.70 8.68
CA GLN A 141 11.30 -7.00 8.05
C GLN A 141 11.60 -8.16 8.99
N ALA A 142 12.71 -8.09 9.74
CA ALA A 142 13.02 -9.07 10.77
C ALA A 142 11.94 -9.12 11.85
N PHE A 143 11.49 -7.96 12.32
CA PHE A 143 10.43 -7.85 13.29
C PHE A 143 9.10 -8.42 12.77
N ALA A 144 8.76 -8.16 11.50
CA ALA A 144 7.55 -8.69 10.90
C ALA A 144 7.56 -10.22 10.78
N ARG A 145 8.73 -10.84 10.59
CA ARG A 145 8.86 -12.32 10.61
C ARG A 145 8.58 -12.87 12.00
N LEU A 146 9.21 -12.30 13.03
CA LEU A 146 8.97 -12.67 14.43
C LEU A 146 7.48 -12.49 14.82
N ALA A 147 6.86 -11.39 14.39
CA ALA A 147 5.44 -11.14 14.62
C ALA A 147 4.56 -12.25 14.01
N ARG A 148 4.87 -12.69 12.79
CA ARG A 148 4.14 -13.80 12.14
C ARG A 148 4.34 -15.13 12.87
N GLU A 149 5.58 -15.44 13.29
CA GLU A 149 5.89 -16.64 14.08
C GLU A 149 5.13 -16.66 15.41
N ALA A 150 4.94 -15.48 16.02
CA ALA A 150 4.14 -15.31 17.24
C ALA A 150 2.62 -15.26 17.00
N GLY A 151 2.15 -15.39 15.76
CA GLY A 151 0.71 -15.35 15.42
C GLY A 151 0.08 -13.96 15.45
N VAL A 152 0.89 -12.88 15.47
CA VAL A 152 0.42 -11.49 15.42
C VAL A 152 -0.10 -11.15 14.03
N GLY A 153 -1.30 -10.59 13.95
CA GLY A 153 -1.97 -10.32 12.68
C GLY A 153 -1.69 -8.94 12.08
N ALA A 154 -1.24 -7.97 12.89
CA ALA A 154 -0.98 -6.61 12.41
C ALA A 154 0.15 -5.90 13.20
N ILE A 155 0.85 -4.99 12.52
CA ILE A 155 1.80 -4.06 13.14
C ILE A 155 1.32 -2.63 12.85
N ARG A 156 1.12 -1.83 13.89
CA ARG A 156 0.86 -0.39 13.79
C ARG A 156 2.17 0.37 13.97
N TYR A 157 2.39 1.42 13.18
CA TYR A 157 3.63 2.19 13.15
C TYR A 157 3.40 3.62 12.66
N SER A 158 4.31 4.54 12.95
CA SER A 158 4.28 5.91 12.41
C SER A 158 4.78 5.94 10.96
N SER A 159 4.04 6.58 10.07
CA SER A 159 4.42 6.70 8.66
C SER A 159 5.70 7.52 8.50
N ALA A 160 6.71 6.94 7.83
CA ALA A 160 7.91 7.68 7.43
C ALA A 160 7.70 8.54 6.16
N ARG A 161 6.51 8.49 5.55
CA ARG A 161 6.17 9.18 4.30
C ARG A 161 5.25 10.35 4.53
N ASP A 162 4.37 10.25 5.51
CA ASP A 162 3.58 11.37 5.96
C ASP A 162 4.47 12.37 6.71
N PRO A 163 4.54 13.65 6.29
CA PRO A 163 5.25 14.70 7.04
C PRO A 163 4.74 14.91 8.46
N LEU A 164 3.51 14.49 8.77
CA LEU A 164 2.95 14.53 10.12
C LEU A 164 3.08 13.20 10.88
N HIS A 165 3.75 12.22 10.27
CA HIS A 165 3.98 10.90 10.85
C HIS A 165 2.71 10.20 11.34
N GLY A 166 1.60 10.36 10.62
CA GLY A 166 0.33 9.73 10.95
C GLY A 166 0.44 8.19 11.03
N ARG A 167 -0.49 7.59 11.77
CA ARG A 167 -0.49 6.14 12.03
C ARG A 167 -0.80 5.34 10.77
N ALA A 168 0.05 4.35 10.52
CA ALA A 168 -0.08 3.35 9.48
C ALA A 168 -0.12 1.95 10.08
N ALA A 169 -0.64 0.99 9.32
CA ALA A 169 -0.75 -0.40 9.72
C ALA A 169 -0.30 -1.34 8.60
N ALA A 170 0.46 -2.36 8.99
CA ALA A 170 0.83 -3.49 8.16
C ALA A 170 0.07 -4.73 8.64
N VAL A 171 -0.94 -5.14 7.88
CA VAL A 171 -1.74 -6.35 8.12
C VAL A 171 -1.01 -7.54 7.52
N LEU A 172 -0.61 -8.48 8.36
CA LEU A 172 0.31 -9.57 8.04
C LEU A 172 -0.40 -10.85 7.59
N THR A 173 -1.71 -10.94 7.82
CA THR A 173 -2.53 -12.12 7.50
C THR A 173 -3.94 -11.72 7.05
N PRO A 174 -4.53 -12.42 6.05
CA PRO A 174 -5.92 -12.23 5.66
C PRO A 174 -6.92 -12.43 6.79
N ARG A 175 -6.60 -13.27 7.79
CA ARG A 175 -7.47 -13.56 8.94
C ARG A 175 -7.69 -12.37 9.86
N ALA A 176 -6.90 -11.31 9.71
CA ALA A 176 -7.01 -10.11 10.53
C ALA A 176 -8.20 -9.22 10.12
N PHE A 177 -8.74 -9.38 8.92
CA PHE A 177 -9.94 -8.64 8.52
C PHE A 177 -11.17 -9.23 9.19
N ASP A 178 -11.99 -8.37 9.79
CA ASP A 178 -13.26 -8.76 10.43
C ASP A 178 -14.45 -8.73 9.46
N THR A 179 -14.22 -8.21 8.26
CA THR A 179 -15.21 -7.98 7.22
C THR A 179 -14.65 -8.48 5.89
N THR A 180 -15.53 -9.00 5.03
CA THR A 180 -15.13 -9.54 3.72
C THR A 180 -15.11 -8.49 2.62
N HIS A 181 -15.68 -7.31 2.87
CA HIS A 181 -15.81 -6.24 1.90
C HIS A 181 -15.35 -4.91 2.52
N PRO A 182 -14.84 -3.96 1.71
CA PRO A 182 -14.58 -2.61 2.20
C PRO A 182 -15.85 -1.97 2.76
N ARG A 183 -15.72 -1.22 3.85
CA ARG A 183 -16.84 -0.51 4.49
C ARG A 183 -17.27 0.70 3.68
N GLU A 184 -16.29 1.44 3.19
CA GLU A 184 -16.49 2.64 2.39
C GLU A 184 -15.54 2.63 1.21
N THR A 185 -15.98 3.22 0.09
CA THR A 185 -15.14 3.42 -1.09
C THR A 185 -15.40 4.81 -1.66
N THR A 186 -14.34 5.51 -2.00
CA THR A 186 -14.39 6.85 -2.58
C THR A 186 -13.42 6.91 -3.76
N THR A 187 -13.71 7.77 -4.73
CA THR A 187 -12.81 7.99 -5.87
C THR A 187 -12.10 9.31 -5.70
N TRP A 188 -10.77 9.27 -5.75
CA TRP A 188 -9.89 10.44 -5.67
C TRP A 188 -9.06 10.55 -6.93
N MET A 189 -8.84 11.78 -7.38
CA MET A 189 -7.93 12.09 -8.48
C MET A 189 -6.53 12.34 -7.93
N LEU A 190 -5.58 11.50 -8.35
CA LEU A 190 -4.16 11.63 -8.04
C LEU A 190 -3.42 12.30 -9.19
N THR A 191 -2.76 13.42 -8.92
CA THR A 191 -1.83 14.08 -9.82
C THR A 191 -0.43 14.05 -9.21
N VAL A 192 0.57 13.62 -9.99
CA VAL A 192 1.97 13.53 -9.53
C VAL A 192 2.83 14.42 -10.41
N ARG A 193 3.60 15.29 -9.78
CA ARG A 193 4.63 16.14 -10.38
C ARG A 193 5.97 15.83 -9.72
N ARG A 194 7.08 16.33 -10.27
CA ARG A 194 8.42 16.06 -9.72
C ARG A 194 8.65 16.74 -8.36
N ASP A 195 7.94 17.83 -8.08
CA ASP A 195 8.05 18.64 -6.87
C ASP A 195 6.91 18.42 -5.86
N ARG A 196 5.81 17.75 -6.25
CA ARG A 196 4.64 17.54 -5.39
C ARG A 196 3.73 16.41 -5.83
N VAL A 197 2.88 15.98 -4.90
CA VAL A 197 1.74 15.07 -5.13
C VAL A 197 0.47 15.72 -4.65
N ILE A 198 -0.58 15.68 -5.48
CA ILE A 198 -1.88 16.31 -5.22
C ILE A 198 -2.97 15.25 -5.32
N TRP A 199 -3.82 15.21 -4.30
CA TRP A 199 -5.02 14.40 -4.21
C TRP A 199 -6.23 15.32 -4.17
N GLN A 200 -7.25 15.03 -4.98
CA GLN A 200 -8.48 15.80 -5.00
C GLN A 200 -9.69 14.87 -5.11
N ARG A 201 -10.70 15.14 -4.29
CA ARG A 201 -12.03 14.58 -4.41
C ARG A 201 -12.98 15.74 -4.60
N ASP A 202 -13.65 15.77 -5.75
CA ASP A 202 -14.73 16.70 -6.04
C ASP A 202 -15.99 15.86 -6.20
N ASP A 203 -16.82 15.84 -5.16
CA ASP A 203 -18.19 15.36 -5.27
C ASP A 203 -19.15 16.55 -5.09
N LEU A 204 -20.43 16.36 -5.43
CA LEU A 204 -21.40 17.45 -5.44
C LEU A 204 -21.62 18.10 -4.05
N GLN A 205 -21.17 17.48 -2.97
CA GLN A 205 -21.42 17.91 -1.59
C GLN A 205 -20.14 18.23 -0.82
N GLN A 206 -18.99 17.73 -1.26
CA GLN A 206 -17.74 17.77 -0.55
C GLN A 206 -16.55 17.92 -1.51
N ARG A 207 -15.69 18.88 -1.19
CA ARG A 207 -14.42 19.12 -1.86
C ARG A 207 -13.30 18.95 -0.85
N ASP A 208 -12.55 17.87 -1.00
CA ASP A 208 -11.38 17.61 -0.19
C ASP A 208 -10.14 17.55 -1.07
N SER A 209 -9.04 18.02 -0.52
CA SER A 209 -7.75 17.95 -1.20
C SER A 209 -6.61 17.78 -0.22
N PHE A 210 -5.59 17.02 -0.63
CA PHE A 210 -4.31 16.94 0.06
C PHE A 210 -3.20 17.25 -0.93
N GLU A 211 -2.22 18.03 -0.48
CA GLU A 211 -1.01 18.32 -1.23
C GLU A 211 0.20 17.97 -0.37
N PHE A 212 1.17 17.32 -1.00
CA PHE A 212 2.42 16.90 -0.37
C PHE A 212 3.58 17.41 -1.22
N GLU A 213 4.41 18.27 -0.65
CA GLU A 213 5.68 18.63 -1.29
C GLU A 213 6.62 17.42 -1.32
N ALA A 214 7.36 17.27 -2.41
CA ALA A 214 8.29 16.17 -2.59
C ALA A 214 9.64 16.39 -1.88
N ALA A 215 9.93 17.62 -1.42
CA ALA A 215 11.21 17.95 -0.81
C ALA A 215 11.57 17.03 0.39
N PRO A 216 10.64 16.70 1.32
CA PRO A 216 10.91 15.77 2.42
C PRO A 216 11.16 14.31 1.99
N TRP A 217 10.85 13.94 0.75
CA TRP A 217 10.97 12.56 0.25
C TRP A 217 12.26 12.28 -0.55
N ARG A 218 13.03 13.32 -0.85
CA ARG A 218 14.26 13.23 -1.65
C ARG A 218 15.38 12.51 -0.93
#